data_AF-A0A0E4BWV9-F1
#
_entry.id   AF-A0A0E4BWV9-F1
#
_cell.length_a   1.000
_cell.length_b   1.000
_cell.length_c   1.000
_cell.angle_alpha   90.00
_cell.angle_beta   90.00
_cell.angle_gamma   90.00
#
_symmetry.space_group_name_H-M   'P 1'
#
loop_
_entity.id
_entity.type
_entity.pdbx_description
1 polymer ?
#
loop_
_entity_poly.entity_id
_entity_poly.type
_entity_poly.pdbx_seq_one_letter_code
_entity_poly.pdbx_strand_id
1 'polypeptide(L)'
;MFPHAKRQLKSVPSTDPNVQAHQVMTSGAVTRPKVIPRKAGVKSIFHQVVGATVVQFDDEGDVFCRQISASDDGSFYDLDARVANGEVTTGHRVRAITFADIHVRKLDPANTMATFGWDMRGNVAKYRNSVVDVLNPEHMIYHDIFDNEPGNHHHVGDNAYSYEMAIRGRDSVECEVLQCGDFLLRTLGEDRLGIVAEGNHDLALEKYAREGRYRNHGINVRFGLQLEDAYLGHVEARSHALDNELPVPRFSLLEHAVRLKYPQLGDKIEWCHDGYSRLIDGIEVGNHGFRGANGAKGTVAGFARMGRKMTIGDKHSPEINEGVYVSGAMNLRHGYNKGPSGWAVSHVIQYADGKRALITLQKGKWRPEKPVIRMPAPSLAA
;
A
#
# COMPACT_ATOMS: atom_id res chain seq x y z
N MET A 1 19.48 -10.89 -9.05
CA MET A 1 18.36 -11.75 -9.46
C MET A 1 18.87 -13.19 -9.49
N PHE A 2 18.09 -14.16 -9.01
CA PHE A 2 18.48 -15.59 -8.98
C PHE A 2 17.47 -16.46 -9.75
N PRO A 3 17.90 -17.42 -10.58
CA PRO A 3 16.98 -18.34 -11.24
C PRO A 3 16.38 -19.32 -10.22
N HIS A 4 15.05 -19.35 -10.09
CA HIS A 4 14.36 -20.28 -9.19
C HIS A 4 12.89 -20.41 -9.55
N ALA A 5 12.34 -21.63 -9.45
CA ALA A 5 10.93 -21.91 -9.78
C ALA A 5 9.94 -21.25 -8.83
N LYS A 6 10.32 -21.07 -7.55
CA LYS A 6 9.56 -20.24 -6.60
C LYS A 6 9.86 -18.77 -6.80
N ARG A 7 8.79 -17.97 -6.78
CA ARG A 7 8.88 -16.52 -6.75
C ARG A 7 9.09 -16.01 -5.33
N GLN A 8 10.15 -15.25 -5.14
CA GLN A 8 10.41 -14.50 -3.92
C GLN A 8 11.04 -13.15 -4.26
N LEU A 9 10.82 -12.19 -3.37
CA LEU A 9 11.48 -10.90 -3.36
C LEU A 9 11.72 -10.52 -1.90
N LYS A 10 12.89 -9.96 -1.59
CA LYS A 10 13.21 -9.45 -0.26
C LYS A 10 14.04 -8.18 -0.36
N SER A 11 13.65 -7.17 0.41
CA SER A 11 14.51 -6.01 0.65
C SER A 11 15.74 -6.38 1.48
N VAL A 12 16.90 -5.93 1.02
CA VAL A 12 18.18 -5.98 1.72
C VAL A 12 18.45 -4.59 2.29
N PRO A 13 18.60 -4.45 3.62
CA PRO A 13 18.74 -3.14 4.23
C PRO A 13 19.91 -2.33 3.66
N SER A 14 19.66 -1.06 3.37
CA SER A 14 20.70 -0.05 3.20
C SER A 14 21.28 0.32 4.58
N THR A 15 22.50 0.86 4.63
CA THR A 15 23.10 1.34 5.89
C THR A 15 22.53 2.68 6.36
N ASP A 16 21.96 3.47 5.44
CA ASP A 16 21.32 4.76 5.70
C ASP A 16 19.80 4.63 5.52
N PRO A 17 18.99 4.97 6.55
CA PRO A 17 17.54 4.85 6.47
C PRO A 17 16.89 5.74 5.40
N ASN A 18 17.61 6.76 4.91
CA ASN A 18 17.15 7.65 3.84
C ASN A 18 17.42 7.10 2.44
N VAL A 19 18.18 6.00 2.33
CA VAL A 19 18.53 5.35 1.08
C VAL A 19 17.63 4.14 0.90
N GLN A 20 16.97 4.08 -0.25
CA GLN A 20 16.11 2.97 -0.61
C GLN A 20 16.87 1.64 -0.55
N ALA A 21 16.24 0.63 0.06
CA ALA A 21 16.78 -0.72 0.15
C ALA A 21 16.98 -1.36 -1.23
N HIS A 22 18.05 -2.14 -1.37
CA HIS A 22 18.23 -3.00 -2.53
C HIS A 22 17.24 -4.17 -2.48
N GLN A 23 16.82 -4.69 -3.63
CA GLN A 23 15.90 -5.82 -3.69
C GLN A 23 16.58 -7.03 -4.32
N VAL A 24 16.57 -8.15 -3.61
CA VAL A 24 16.96 -9.45 -4.17
C VAL A 24 15.71 -10.25 -4.48
N MET A 25 15.70 -10.90 -5.64
CA MET A 25 14.50 -11.57 -6.14
C MET A 25 14.83 -12.76 -7.03
N THR A 26 13.85 -13.63 -7.22
CA THR A 26 13.94 -14.79 -8.12
C THR A 26 13.11 -14.60 -9.40
N SER A 27 13.47 -15.24 -10.50
CA SER A 27 12.79 -15.00 -11.79
C SER A 27 11.44 -15.73 -11.96
N GLY A 28 11.23 -16.84 -11.27
CA GLY A 28 10.32 -17.89 -11.75
C GLY A 28 11.03 -18.81 -12.77
N ALA A 29 10.30 -19.73 -13.39
CA ALA A 29 10.83 -20.66 -14.38
C ALA A 29 9.92 -20.75 -15.61
N VAL A 30 10.50 -20.78 -16.81
CA VAL A 30 9.75 -20.94 -18.07
C VAL A 30 9.43 -22.39 -18.42
N THR A 31 9.86 -23.34 -17.59
CA THR A 31 9.60 -24.77 -17.76
C THR A 31 8.25 -25.15 -17.18
N ARG A 32 7.50 -25.99 -17.89
CA ARG A 32 6.27 -26.59 -17.37
C ARG A 32 6.60 -27.48 -16.16
N PRO A 33 5.75 -27.49 -15.11
CA PRO A 33 5.97 -28.35 -13.94
C PRO A 33 6.10 -29.82 -14.35
N LYS A 34 7.26 -30.41 -14.07
CA LYS A 34 7.46 -31.86 -14.15
C LYS A 34 7.49 -32.40 -12.74
N VAL A 35 6.40 -33.05 -12.36
CA VAL A 35 6.14 -33.41 -10.97
C VAL A 35 6.39 -34.89 -10.75
N ILE A 36 7.18 -35.22 -9.74
CA ILE A 36 7.28 -36.58 -9.23
C ILE A 36 6.06 -36.82 -8.33
N PRO A 37 5.26 -37.90 -8.50
CA PRO A 37 4.06 -38.18 -7.71
C PRO A 37 4.39 -38.63 -6.29
N ARG A 38 5.09 -37.77 -5.54
CA ARG A 38 5.45 -37.89 -4.12
C ARG A 38 5.04 -36.60 -3.44
N LYS A 39 4.86 -36.64 -2.12
CA LYS A 39 4.43 -35.50 -1.29
C LYS A 39 5.18 -34.19 -1.61
N ALA A 40 6.50 -34.26 -1.80
CA ALA A 40 7.31 -33.10 -2.15
C ALA A 40 6.99 -32.52 -3.54
N GLY A 41 6.75 -33.37 -4.54
CA GLY A 41 6.38 -32.95 -5.88
C GLY A 41 4.96 -32.35 -5.94
N VAL A 42 4.00 -32.93 -5.23
CA VAL A 42 2.64 -32.36 -5.15
C VAL A 42 2.69 -30.96 -4.52
N LYS A 43 3.49 -30.78 -3.46
CA LYS A 43 3.71 -29.46 -2.85
C LYS A 43 4.41 -28.49 -3.80
N SER A 44 5.35 -28.96 -4.63
CA SER A 44 6.09 -28.07 -5.53
C SER A 44 5.22 -27.47 -6.64
N ILE A 45 4.13 -28.13 -7.04
CA ILE A 45 3.16 -27.60 -8.03
C ILE A 45 2.67 -26.22 -7.61
N PHE A 46 2.25 -26.09 -6.34
CA PHE A 46 1.70 -24.84 -5.82
C PHE A 46 2.71 -23.68 -5.89
N HIS A 47 4.00 -23.99 -5.76
CA HIS A 47 5.04 -22.98 -5.68
C HIS A 47 5.76 -22.73 -7.01
N GLN A 48 5.53 -23.56 -8.03
CA GLN A 48 6.16 -23.36 -9.33
C GLN A 48 5.40 -22.28 -10.10
N VAL A 49 6.10 -21.20 -10.41
CA VAL A 49 5.54 -20.06 -11.13
C VAL A 49 6.17 -19.98 -12.52
N VAL A 50 5.33 -20.08 -13.54
CA VAL A 50 5.72 -19.67 -14.89
C VAL A 50 5.76 -18.14 -14.91
N GLY A 51 6.94 -17.59 -15.20
CA GLY A 51 7.16 -16.16 -15.12
C GLY A 51 8.59 -15.74 -15.43
N ALA A 52 8.81 -14.45 -15.33
CA ALA A 52 10.10 -13.82 -15.57
C ALA A 52 10.28 -12.59 -14.67
N THR A 53 11.50 -12.06 -14.66
CA THR A 53 11.80 -10.72 -14.13
C THR A 53 12.07 -9.81 -15.31
N VAL A 54 11.31 -8.72 -15.41
CA VAL A 54 11.55 -7.63 -16.36
C VAL A 54 12.49 -6.64 -15.71
N VAL A 55 13.60 -6.32 -16.38
CA VAL A 55 14.58 -5.32 -15.95
C VAL A 55 14.67 -4.26 -17.03
N GLN A 56 14.39 -3.02 -16.67
CA GLN A 56 14.53 -1.88 -17.57
C GLN A 56 15.45 -0.84 -16.95
N PHE A 57 16.10 -0.08 -17.81
CA PHE A 57 16.98 1.03 -17.45
C PHE A 57 16.47 2.28 -18.17
N ASP A 58 16.55 3.43 -17.52
CA ASP A 58 16.47 4.71 -18.22
C ASP A 58 17.87 5.19 -18.65
N ASP A 59 17.91 6.35 -19.29
CA ASP A 59 19.12 7.00 -19.77
C ASP A 59 20.08 7.44 -18.65
N GLU A 60 19.54 7.70 -17.45
CA GLU A 60 20.32 7.97 -16.23
C GLU A 60 20.87 6.69 -15.58
N GLY A 61 20.47 5.51 -16.07
CA GLY A 61 20.89 4.21 -15.55
C GLY A 61 20.10 3.74 -14.33
N ASP A 62 18.99 4.40 -13.98
CA ASP A 62 18.11 3.94 -12.92
C ASP A 62 17.38 2.64 -13.32
N VAL A 63 17.27 1.72 -12.36
CA VAL A 63 16.81 0.35 -12.63
C VAL A 63 15.37 0.13 -12.18
N PHE A 64 14.52 -0.27 -13.12
CA PHE A 64 13.12 -0.60 -12.89
C PHE A 64 12.92 -2.10 -13.08
N CYS A 65 12.87 -2.81 -11.96
CA CYS A 65 12.80 -4.26 -11.92
C CYS A 65 11.46 -4.74 -11.37
N ARG A 66 10.81 -5.70 -12.03
CA ARG A 66 9.54 -6.29 -11.56
C ARG A 66 9.37 -7.74 -12.01
N GLN A 67 8.69 -8.54 -11.21
CA GLN A 67 8.40 -9.95 -11.51
C GLN A 67 7.01 -10.09 -12.13
N ILE A 68 6.92 -10.75 -13.28
CA ILE A 68 5.68 -11.01 -14.04
C ILE A 68 5.32 -12.49 -14.00
N SER A 69 4.04 -12.82 -13.81
CA SER A 69 3.53 -14.19 -13.80
C SER A 69 2.68 -14.46 -15.02
N ALA A 70 2.86 -15.63 -15.61
CA ALA A 70 1.88 -16.17 -16.54
C ALA A 70 0.67 -16.76 -15.80
N SER A 71 -0.48 -16.62 -16.46
CA SER A 71 -1.68 -17.40 -16.26
C SER A 71 -1.54 -18.79 -16.88
N ASP A 72 -2.53 -19.64 -16.64
CA ASP A 72 -2.46 -21.06 -17.01
C ASP A 72 -2.43 -21.25 -18.55
N ASP A 73 -3.00 -20.29 -19.29
CA ASP A 73 -2.95 -20.21 -20.76
C ASP A 73 -1.62 -19.61 -21.30
N GLY A 74 -0.71 -19.23 -20.42
CA GLY A 74 0.56 -18.60 -20.76
C GLY A 74 0.49 -17.08 -20.96
N SER A 75 -0.70 -16.47 -20.90
CA SER A 75 -0.84 -15.01 -20.98
C SER A 75 -0.31 -14.33 -19.71
N PHE A 76 0.16 -13.10 -19.82
CA PHE A 76 0.63 -12.34 -18.65
C PHE A 76 0.45 -10.85 -18.85
N TYR A 77 0.52 -10.14 -17.74
CA TYR A 77 0.48 -8.68 -17.70
C TYR A 77 1.82 -8.11 -17.29
N ASP A 78 2.10 -6.93 -17.83
CA ASP A 78 3.20 -6.08 -17.42
C ASP A 78 2.77 -4.61 -17.50
N LEU A 79 2.53 -3.98 -16.35
CA LEU A 79 1.95 -2.64 -16.27
C LEU A 79 0.59 -2.60 -16.99
N ASP A 80 0.39 -1.71 -17.96
CA ASP A 80 -0.84 -1.63 -18.77
C ASP A 80 -0.81 -2.55 -20.01
N ALA A 81 0.28 -3.32 -20.19
CA ALA A 81 0.41 -4.25 -21.29
C ALA A 81 -0.08 -5.66 -20.92
N ARG A 82 -0.71 -6.33 -21.89
CA ARG A 82 -1.07 -7.74 -21.84
C ARG A 82 -0.43 -8.47 -23.02
N VAL A 83 0.24 -9.57 -22.73
CA VAL A 83 0.82 -10.48 -23.72
C VAL A 83 0.00 -11.76 -23.75
N ALA A 84 -0.53 -12.12 -24.93
CA ALA A 84 -1.27 -13.36 -25.13
C ALA A 84 -1.16 -13.80 -26.60
N ASN A 85 -1.00 -15.10 -26.84
CA ASN A 85 -0.96 -15.67 -28.20
C ASN A 85 0.04 -14.99 -29.16
N GLY A 86 1.16 -14.49 -28.64
CA GLY A 86 2.18 -13.79 -29.43
C GLY A 86 1.88 -12.30 -29.70
N GLU A 87 0.74 -11.79 -29.24
CA GLU A 87 0.36 -10.38 -29.39
C GLU A 87 0.57 -9.60 -28.09
N VAL A 88 0.91 -8.32 -28.24
CA VAL A 88 1.01 -7.35 -27.14
C VAL A 88 -0.04 -6.27 -27.35
N THR A 89 -0.91 -6.11 -26.36
CA THR A 89 -1.93 -5.04 -26.32
C THR A 89 -1.69 -4.17 -25.09
N THR A 90 -2.00 -2.87 -25.16
CA THR A 90 -1.72 -1.88 -24.10
C THR A 90 -2.98 -1.14 -23.68
N GLY A 91 -2.91 -0.33 -22.61
CA GLY A 91 -4.06 0.39 -22.07
C GLY A 91 -5.01 -0.49 -21.25
N HIS A 92 -4.55 -1.65 -20.79
CA HIS A 92 -5.34 -2.52 -19.92
C HIS A 92 -5.41 -1.93 -18.52
N ARG A 93 -6.66 -1.71 -18.06
CA ARG A 93 -6.96 -1.32 -16.69
C ARG A 93 -6.49 -2.41 -15.71
N VAL A 94 -5.83 -2.04 -14.62
CA VAL A 94 -5.50 -3.00 -13.56
C VAL A 94 -6.67 -3.16 -12.58
N ARG A 95 -6.77 -4.32 -11.94
CA ARG A 95 -7.85 -4.60 -10.98
C ARG A 95 -7.70 -3.76 -9.72
N ALA A 96 -6.51 -3.74 -9.14
CA ALA A 96 -6.26 -2.97 -7.92
C ALA A 96 -4.82 -2.51 -7.82
N ILE A 97 -4.60 -1.42 -7.10
CA ILE A 97 -3.28 -1.04 -6.61
C ILE A 97 -3.34 -0.83 -5.11
N THR A 98 -2.39 -1.43 -4.40
CA THR A 98 -2.17 -1.19 -2.97
C THR A 98 -1.04 -0.19 -2.78
N PHE A 99 -1.40 0.94 -2.17
CA PHE A 99 -0.50 1.99 -1.71
C PHE A 99 -0.38 1.87 -0.20
N ALA A 100 0.84 1.72 0.30
CA ALA A 100 1.07 1.57 1.72
C ALA A 100 1.92 2.66 2.33
N ASP A 101 1.73 2.82 3.63
CA ASP A 101 2.38 3.83 4.44
C ASP A 101 2.23 5.21 3.80
N ILE A 102 0.98 5.60 3.57
CA ILE A 102 0.69 6.85 2.90
C ILE A 102 1.13 8.01 3.78
N HIS A 103 0.73 7.99 5.06
CA HIS A 103 0.95 9.03 6.05
C HIS A 103 0.87 10.40 5.40
N VAL A 104 -0.33 10.90 5.11
CA VAL A 104 -0.54 12.05 4.19
C VAL A 104 0.40 13.22 4.50
N ARG A 105 0.68 13.44 5.78
CA ARG A 105 1.60 14.44 6.32
C ARG A 105 3.08 14.26 6.02
N LYS A 106 3.50 13.05 5.74
CA LYS A 106 4.88 12.64 5.44
C LYS A 106 5.08 12.31 3.97
N LEU A 107 4.06 12.46 3.12
CA LEU A 107 4.19 12.19 1.68
C LEU A 107 5.36 12.96 1.06
N ASP A 108 6.21 12.24 0.34
CA ASP A 108 7.27 12.82 -0.47
C ASP A 108 6.69 13.39 -1.78
N PRO A 109 6.97 14.65 -2.14
CA PRO A 109 6.45 15.26 -3.37
C PRO A 109 6.82 14.50 -4.64
N ALA A 110 8.05 14.00 -4.78
CA ALA A 110 8.45 13.30 -6.00
C ALA A 110 7.72 11.95 -6.12
N ASN A 111 7.59 11.22 -5.01
CA ASN A 111 6.87 9.94 -5.00
C ASN A 111 5.36 10.11 -5.25
N THR A 112 4.75 11.16 -4.70
CA THR A 112 3.33 11.48 -4.94
C THR A 112 3.08 11.92 -6.37
N MET A 113 3.93 12.76 -6.94
CA MET A 113 3.86 13.13 -8.36
C MET A 113 3.98 11.90 -9.27
N ALA A 114 4.90 10.99 -8.98
CA ALA A 114 5.06 9.74 -9.73
C ALA A 114 3.85 8.81 -9.62
N THR A 115 3.25 8.75 -8.44
CA THR A 115 2.18 7.79 -8.12
C THR A 115 0.81 8.30 -8.56
N PHE A 116 0.46 9.52 -8.17
CA PHE A 116 -0.88 10.10 -8.33
C PHE A 116 -0.95 11.22 -9.37
N GLY A 117 0.20 11.76 -9.79
CA GLY A 117 0.24 12.88 -10.74
C GLY A 117 0.01 14.24 -10.10
N TRP A 118 0.01 14.33 -8.77
CA TRP A 118 -0.14 15.57 -8.01
C TRP A 118 0.47 15.41 -6.61
N ASP A 119 0.65 16.52 -5.89
CA ASP A 119 1.10 16.53 -4.48
C ASP A 119 0.21 17.38 -3.56
N MET A 120 0.38 17.22 -2.25
CA MET A 120 -0.37 17.98 -1.23
C MET A 120 -0.02 19.47 -1.19
N ARG A 121 0.99 19.92 -1.95
CA ARG A 121 1.36 21.34 -2.08
C ARG A 121 0.61 22.03 -3.21
N GLY A 122 -0.22 21.29 -3.95
CA GLY A 122 -1.02 21.81 -5.06
C GLY A 122 -0.34 21.69 -6.42
N ASN A 123 0.80 21.03 -6.51
CA ASN A 123 1.41 20.73 -7.81
C ASN A 123 0.58 19.64 -8.51
N VAL A 124 0.43 19.78 -9.83
CA VAL A 124 -0.27 18.80 -10.68
C VAL A 124 0.58 18.58 -11.93
N ALA A 125 0.70 17.33 -12.35
CA ALA A 125 1.48 16.94 -13.50
C ALA A 125 0.84 17.51 -14.76
N LYS A 126 1.67 18.06 -15.65
CA LYS A 126 1.20 18.57 -16.95
C LYS A 126 0.72 17.44 -17.87
N TYR A 127 1.24 16.23 -17.68
CA TYR A 127 0.93 15.06 -18.50
C TYR A 127 0.50 13.89 -17.63
N ARG A 128 -0.49 13.12 -18.12
CA ARG A 128 -1.00 11.91 -17.47
C ARG A 128 -0.02 10.75 -17.62
N ASN A 129 1.01 10.72 -16.78
CA ASN A 129 2.05 9.68 -16.81
C ASN A 129 2.33 9.09 -15.42
N SER A 130 1.49 9.39 -14.43
CA SER A 130 1.59 8.78 -13.11
C SER A 130 1.18 7.30 -13.13
N VAL A 131 1.52 6.57 -12.08
CA VAL A 131 1.08 5.17 -11.89
C VAL A 131 -0.45 5.06 -12.02
N VAL A 132 -1.19 5.92 -11.33
CA VAL A 132 -2.66 5.89 -11.32
C VAL A 132 -3.27 6.32 -12.65
N ASP A 133 -2.64 7.25 -13.36
CA ASP A 133 -3.09 7.66 -14.69
C ASP A 133 -2.95 6.55 -15.73
N VAL A 134 -1.80 5.87 -15.73
CA VAL A 134 -1.47 4.89 -16.77
C VAL A 134 -2.13 3.54 -16.48
N LEU A 135 -2.07 3.07 -15.24
CA LEU A 135 -2.62 1.77 -14.86
C LEU A 135 -4.13 1.82 -14.60
N ASN A 136 -4.65 3.03 -14.33
CA ASN A 136 -6.07 3.31 -14.18
C ASN A 136 -6.81 2.32 -13.26
N PRO A 137 -6.37 2.01 -12.03
CA PRO A 137 -6.92 0.91 -11.23
C PRO A 137 -8.43 1.00 -10.94
N GLU A 138 -9.16 -0.12 -10.97
CA GLU A 138 -10.56 -0.19 -10.47
C GLU A 138 -10.66 0.05 -8.97
N HIS A 139 -9.78 -0.60 -8.20
CA HIS A 139 -9.71 -0.46 -6.74
C HIS A 139 -8.42 0.21 -6.29
N MET A 140 -8.54 1.23 -5.44
CA MET A 140 -7.44 1.91 -4.78
C MET A 140 -7.40 1.49 -3.32
N ILE A 141 -6.37 0.76 -2.89
CA ILE A 141 -6.26 0.28 -1.50
C ILE A 141 -5.24 1.14 -0.78
N TYR A 142 -5.67 1.80 0.28
CA TYR A 142 -4.90 2.76 1.07
C TYR A 142 -4.59 2.17 2.44
N HIS A 143 -3.32 2.16 2.83
CA HIS A 143 -2.90 1.80 4.18
C HIS A 143 -2.23 2.98 4.88
N ASP A 144 -2.55 3.16 6.17
CA ASP A 144 -2.02 4.22 7.04
C ASP A 144 -2.08 5.58 6.37
N ILE A 145 -3.30 6.10 6.13
CA ILE A 145 -3.47 7.45 5.56
C ILE A 145 -3.19 8.53 6.59
N PHE A 146 -3.47 8.25 7.86
CA PHE A 146 -3.22 9.14 8.98
C PHE A 146 -1.87 8.84 9.63
N ASP A 147 -1.16 9.82 10.19
CA ASP A 147 0.07 9.61 10.98
C ASP A 147 -0.17 9.81 12.47
N ASN A 148 -1.15 10.66 12.80
CA ASN A 148 -1.35 11.28 14.11
C ASN A 148 -0.12 12.06 14.58
N GLU A 149 0.53 12.81 13.68
CA GLU A 149 1.83 13.43 13.93
C GLU A 149 1.87 14.28 15.22
N PRO A 150 0.99 15.29 15.41
CA PRO A 150 1.02 16.10 16.63
C PRO A 150 0.51 15.33 17.86
N GLY A 151 -0.32 14.31 17.65
CA GLY A 151 -0.85 13.44 18.70
C GLY A 151 -0.06 12.13 18.85
N ASN A 152 1.15 12.01 18.32
CA ASN A 152 1.80 10.71 18.21
C ASN A 152 2.23 10.22 19.59
N HIS A 153 1.94 8.97 19.92
CA HIS A 153 2.25 8.41 21.23
C HIS A 153 3.77 8.27 21.48
N HIS A 154 4.61 8.27 20.44
CA HIS A 154 6.07 8.24 20.56
C HIS A 154 6.68 9.56 21.06
N HIS A 155 5.95 10.67 20.94
CA HIS A 155 6.43 12.01 21.31
C HIS A 155 5.71 12.59 22.54
N VAL A 156 4.99 11.75 23.29
CA VAL A 156 4.28 12.18 24.50
C VAL A 156 5.29 12.67 25.53
N GLY A 157 5.12 13.92 25.97
CA GLY A 157 6.01 14.58 26.93
C GLY A 157 7.27 15.19 26.32
N ASP A 158 7.46 15.11 25.01
CA ASP A 158 8.57 15.76 24.31
C ASP A 158 8.22 17.22 23.99
N ASN A 159 8.73 18.14 24.81
CA ASN A 159 8.48 19.57 24.64
C ASN A 159 9.13 20.16 23.37
N ALA A 160 10.29 19.64 22.97
CA ALA A 160 11.01 20.09 21.79
C ALA A 160 10.25 19.72 20.52
N TYR A 161 9.73 18.49 20.47
CA TYR A 161 8.86 18.04 19.38
C TYR A 161 7.56 18.86 19.31
N SER A 162 6.92 19.09 20.46
CA SER A 162 5.69 19.89 20.54
C SER A 162 5.93 21.33 20.04
N TYR A 163 7.06 21.92 20.42
CA TYR A 163 7.48 23.25 19.94
C TYR A 163 7.78 23.24 18.43
N GLU A 164 8.42 22.19 17.91
CA GLU A 164 8.65 22.03 16.47
C GLU A 164 7.32 21.99 15.70
N MET A 165 6.34 21.22 16.17
CA MET A 165 5.02 21.14 15.53
C MET A 165 4.33 22.50 15.49
N ALA A 166 4.39 23.28 16.58
CA ALA A 166 3.83 24.62 16.63
C ALA A 166 4.52 25.57 15.63
N ILE A 167 5.86 25.60 15.58
CA ILE A 167 6.62 26.44 14.64
C ILE A 167 6.34 26.07 13.19
N ARG A 168 6.10 24.78 12.91
CA ARG A 168 5.79 24.28 11.57
C ARG A 168 4.31 24.43 11.19
N GLY A 169 3.44 24.87 12.11
CA GLY A 169 1.99 24.95 11.90
C GLY A 169 1.33 23.56 11.73
N ARG A 170 1.88 22.55 12.42
CA ARG A 170 1.49 21.14 12.30
C ARG A 170 0.93 20.56 13.60
N ASP A 171 0.65 21.40 14.59
CA ASP A 171 0.11 21.03 15.90
C ASP A 171 -1.38 20.66 15.89
N SER A 172 -2.12 20.96 14.80
CA SER A 172 -3.55 20.65 14.69
C SER A 172 -3.81 19.21 14.21
N VAL A 173 -4.47 18.40 15.04
CA VAL A 173 -4.98 17.06 14.69
C VAL A 173 -6.14 17.16 13.70
N GLU A 174 -7.02 18.16 13.86
CA GLU A 174 -8.14 18.39 12.94
C GLU A 174 -7.64 18.68 11.52
N CYS A 175 -6.59 19.50 11.39
CA CYS A 175 -5.95 19.79 10.10
C CYS A 175 -5.41 18.52 9.44
N GLU A 176 -4.85 17.58 10.20
CA GLU A 176 -4.41 16.30 9.65
C GLU A 176 -5.56 15.42 9.14
N VAL A 177 -6.69 15.37 9.87
CA VAL A 177 -7.90 14.68 9.40
C VAL A 177 -8.42 15.31 8.11
N LEU A 178 -8.42 16.65 8.02
CA LEU A 178 -8.78 17.36 6.80
C LEU A 178 -7.87 16.98 5.63
N GLN A 179 -6.56 16.95 5.84
CA GLN A 179 -5.59 16.51 4.84
C GLN A 179 -5.85 15.07 4.36
N CYS A 180 -6.26 14.16 5.24
CA CYS A 180 -6.64 12.79 4.84
C CYS A 180 -7.87 12.78 3.93
N GLY A 181 -8.90 13.56 4.26
CA GLY A 181 -10.09 13.69 3.40
C GLY A 181 -9.78 14.32 2.05
N ASP A 182 -8.97 15.38 2.02
CA ASP A 182 -8.50 16.01 0.78
C ASP A 182 -7.71 15.03 -0.09
N PHE A 183 -6.84 14.24 0.52
CA PHE A 183 -6.06 13.21 -0.17
C PHE A 183 -6.99 12.18 -0.82
N LEU A 184 -7.94 11.62 -0.07
CA LEU A 184 -8.88 10.62 -0.59
C LEU A 184 -9.71 11.20 -1.75
N LEU A 185 -10.21 12.43 -1.59
CA LEU A 185 -11.04 13.09 -2.60
C LEU A 185 -10.28 13.30 -3.91
N ARG A 186 -9.03 13.74 -3.84
CA ARG A 186 -8.17 13.97 -5.00
C ARG A 186 -7.71 12.68 -5.67
N THR A 187 -7.51 11.61 -4.91
CA THR A 187 -6.94 10.35 -5.42
C THR A 187 -7.98 9.48 -6.14
N LEU A 188 -9.22 9.49 -5.67
CA LEU A 188 -10.24 8.53 -6.06
C LEU A 188 -10.71 8.66 -7.52
N GLY A 189 -10.77 9.88 -8.05
CA GLY A 189 -11.37 10.13 -9.37
C GLY A 189 -12.87 9.79 -9.42
N GLU A 190 -13.42 9.69 -10.62
CA GLU A 190 -14.88 9.48 -10.81
C GLU A 190 -15.31 8.01 -10.82
N ASP A 191 -14.44 7.12 -11.32
CA ASP A 191 -14.76 5.75 -11.72
C ASP A 191 -13.99 4.67 -10.93
N ARG A 192 -13.34 5.04 -9.82
CA ARG A 192 -12.60 4.10 -8.95
C ARG A 192 -13.30 3.95 -7.60
N LEU A 193 -13.12 2.79 -6.99
CA LEU A 193 -13.50 2.54 -5.59
C LEU A 193 -12.26 2.59 -4.70
N GLY A 194 -12.32 3.37 -3.62
CA GLY A 194 -11.28 3.42 -2.62
C GLY A 194 -11.60 2.49 -1.46
N ILE A 195 -10.56 1.84 -0.94
CA ILE A 195 -10.64 0.94 0.20
C ILE A 195 -9.56 1.41 1.18
N VAL A 196 -9.95 1.93 2.34
CA VAL A 196 -9.01 2.19 3.43
C VAL A 196 -8.88 0.91 4.24
N ALA A 197 -7.72 0.27 4.17
CA ALA A 197 -7.38 -0.91 4.96
C ALA A 197 -6.70 -0.44 6.24
N GLU A 198 -7.52 -0.30 7.28
CA GLU A 198 -7.20 0.42 8.51
C GLU A 198 -5.93 -0.14 9.18
N GLY A 199 -4.93 0.72 9.33
CA GLY A 199 -3.65 0.39 9.93
C GLY A 199 -3.49 0.92 11.35
N ASN A 200 -2.33 0.65 11.94
CA ASN A 200 -2.04 1.07 13.30
C ASN A 200 -1.95 2.59 13.47
N HIS A 201 -1.59 3.33 12.42
CA HIS A 201 -1.61 4.79 12.50
C HIS A 201 -3.03 5.35 12.36
N ASP A 202 -3.88 4.74 11.53
CA ASP A 202 -5.29 5.13 11.44
C ASP A 202 -6.00 4.97 12.82
N LEU A 203 -5.72 3.88 13.52
CA LEU A 203 -6.20 3.63 14.89
C LEU A 203 -5.59 4.56 15.96
N ALA A 204 -4.51 5.28 15.64
CA ALA A 204 -3.87 6.16 16.61
C ALA A 204 -4.76 7.36 17.00
N LEU A 205 -5.72 7.75 16.14
CA LEU A 205 -6.70 8.79 16.47
C LEU A 205 -7.62 8.33 17.61
N GLU A 206 -8.11 7.08 17.56
CA GLU A 206 -8.92 6.51 18.64
C GLU A 206 -8.13 6.48 19.94
N LYS A 207 -6.89 6.00 19.90
CA LYS A 207 -6.03 5.98 21.09
C LYS A 207 -5.84 7.38 21.68
N TYR A 208 -5.60 8.39 20.84
CA TYR A 208 -5.47 9.78 21.25
C TYR A 208 -6.71 10.34 21.95
N ALA A 209 -7.90 10.05 21.43
CA ALA A 209 -9.17 10.46 22.04
C ALA A 209 -9.43 9.73 23.36
N ARG A 210 -9.32 8.39 23.36
CA ARG A 210 -9.62 7.52 24.52
C ARG A 210 -8.72 7.79 25.73
N GLU A 211 -7.45 8.11 25.49
CA GLU A 211 -6.50 8.46 26.55
C GLU A 211 -6.68 9.90 27.04
N GLY A 212 -7.62 10.68 26.47
CA GLY A 212 -7.86 12.06 26.86
C GLY A 212 -6.70 13.01 26.58
N ARG A 213 -5.76 12.61 25.71
CA ARG A 213 -4.51 13.36 25.47
C ARG A 213 -4.76 14.76 24.91
N TYR A 214 -5.89 14.95 24.24
CA TYR A 214 -6.31 16.23 23.70
C TYR A 214 -6.60 17.30 24.76
N ARG A 215 -6.91 16.92 26.02
CA ARG A 215 -7.33 17.86 27.08
C ARG A 215 -6.26 18.89 27.45
N ASN A 216 -4.99 18.50 27.31
CA ASN A 216 -3.83 19.36 27.57
C ASN A 216 -3.16 19.84 26.27
N HIS A 217 -3.82 19.67 25.13
CA HIS A 217 -3.23 19.87 23.81
C HIS A 217 -3.78 21.12 23.10
N GLY A 218 -3.88 22.22 23.84
CA GLY A 218 -4.15 23.58 23.32
C GLY A 218 -5.28 23.64 22.28
N ILE A 219 -4.91 23.94 21.03
CA ILE A 219 -5.85 24.11 19.92
C ILE A 219 -6.71 22.87 19.63
N ASN A 220 -6.25 21.68 20.05
CA ASN A 220 -6.95 20.42 19.79
C ASN A 220 -8.05 20.10 20.80
N VAL A 221 -8.22 20.92 21.86
CA VAL A 221 -9.21 20.62 22.92
C VAL A 221 -10.62 20.47 22.35
N ARG A 222 -11.05 21.38 21.48
CA ARG A 222 -12.42 21.36 20.92
C ARG A 222 -12.65 20.16 20.00
N PHE A 223 -11.73 19.90 19.07
CA PHE A 223 -11.86 18.76 18.18
C PHE A 223 -11.75 17.43 18.94
N GLY A 224 -10.85 17.36 19.93
CA GLY A 224 -10.71 16.19 20.79
C GLY A 224 -11.96 15.87 21.61
N LEU A 225 -12.69 16.88 22.11
CA LEU A 225 -13.99 16.68 22.76
C LEU A 225 -15.02 16.06 21.79
N GLN A 226 -15.07 16.52 20.54
CA GLN A 226 -15.96 15.96 19.52
C GLN A 226 -15.61 14.51 19.18
N LEU A 227 -14.31 14.20 19.10
CA LEU A 227 -13.84 12.84 18.88
C LEU A 227 -14.15 11.90 20.05
N GLU A 228 -13.97 12.38 21.29
CA GLU A 228 -14.32 11.60 22.48
C GLU A 228 -15.84 11.37 22.56
N ASP A 229 -16.66 12.39 22.31
CA ASP A 229 -18.13 12.26 22.28
C ASP A 229 -18.58 11.21 21.26
N ALA A 230 -18.05 11.26 20.03
CA ALA A 230 -18.33 10.25 19.01
C ALA A 230 -17.93 8.82 19.44
N TYR A 231 -16.77 8.69 20.10
CA TYR A 231 -16.32 7.40 20.63
C TYR A 231 -17.22 6.89 21.76
N LEU A 232 -17.61 7.76 22.69
CA LEU A 232 -18.53 7.42 23.79
C LEU A 232 -19.90 7.00 23.26
N GLY A 233 -20.45 7.71 22.28
CA GLY A 233 -21.69 7.30 21.61
C GLY A 233 -21.59 5.92 20.96
N HIS A 234 -20.44 5.58 20.34
CA HIS A 234 -20.18 4.21 19.88
C HIS A 234 -20.16 3.20 21.04
N VAL A 235 -19.50 3.52 22.16
CA VAL A 235 -19.43 2.65 23.34
C VAL A 235 -20.82 2.42 23.93
N GLU A 236 -21.67 3.43 24.00
CA GLU A 236 -23.07 3.31 24.45
C GLU A 236 -23.86 2.36 23.52
N ALA A 237 -23.80 2.60 22.21
CA ALA A 237 -24.48 1.77 21.21
C ALA A 237 -23.99 0.31 21.24
N ARG A 238 -22.67 0.11 21.39
CA ARG A 238 -22.05 -1.21 21.54
C ARG A 238 -22.52 -1.92 22.81
N SER A 239 -22.58 -1.20 23.93
CA SER A 239 -22.98 -1.77 25.22
C SER A 239 -24.44 -2.21 25.17
N HIS A 240 -25.32 -1.35 24.63
CA HIS A 240 -26.71 -1.72 24.38
C HIS A 240 -26.82 -2.94 23.47
N ALA A 241 -26.04 -3.01 22.39
CA ALA A 241 -26.08 -4.16 21.49
C ALA A 241 -25.65 -5.46 22.18
N LEU A 242 -24.61 -5.43 23.02
CA LEU A 242 -24.15 -6.60 23.78
C LEU A 242 -25.18 -7.07 24.79
N ASP A 243 -25.76 -6.16 25.58
CA ASP A 243 -26.73 -6.48 26.62
C ASP A 243 -28.06 -7.02 26.06
N ASN A 244 -28.35 -6.72 24.79
CA ASN A 244 -29.58 -7.12 24.11
C ASN A 244 -29.35 -8.16 22.98
N GLU A 245 -28.18 -8.77 22.90
CA GLU A 245 -27.82 -9.76 21.87
C GLU A 245 -28.04 -9.28 20.42
N LEU A 246 -27.84 -7.98 20.18
CA LEU A 246 -27.96 -7.36 18.85
C LEU A 246 -26.61 -7.37 18.11
N PRO A 247 -26.63 -7.22 16.76
CA PRO A 247 -25.40 -7.03 15.99
C PRO A 247 -24.59 -5.84 16.53
N VAL A 248 -23.34 -6.12 16.92
CA VAL A 248 -22.44 -5.09 17.45
C VAL A 248 -22.03 -4.13 16.33
N PRO A 249 -22.26 -2.81 16.48
CA PRO A 249 -21.84 -1.85 15.47
C PRO A 249 -20.32 -1.83 15.34
N ARG A 250 -19.82 -1.71 14.11
CA ARG A 250 -18.40 -1.44 13.87
C ARG A 250 -18.15 0.07 13.88
N PHE A 251 -16.94 0.45 14.24
CA PHE A 251 -16.58 1.87 14.33
C PHE A 251 -15.09 2.06 14.08
N SER A 252 -14.80 3.09 13.30
CA SER A 252 -13.47 3.67 13.13
C SER A 252 -13.59 5.16 13.43
N LEU A 253 -12.78 5.65 14.38
CA LEU A 253 -12.83 7.07 14.73
C LEU A 253 -12.30 7.95 13.60
N LEU A 254 -11.31 7.46 12.84
CA LEU A 254 -10.81 8.18 11.66
C LEU A 254 -11.86 8.21 10.54
N GLU A 255 -12.54 7.09 10.28
CA GLU A 255 -13.66 7.07 9.32
C GLU A 255 -14.72 8.10 9.71
N HIS A 256 -15.16 8.07 10.98
CA HIS A 256 -16.17 9.00 11.47
C HIS A 256 -15.73 10.45 11.25
N ALA A 257 -14.50 10.80 11.65
CA ALA A 257 -13.97 12.15 11.53
C ALA A 257 -13.84 12.60 10.06
N VAL A 258 -13.35 11.73 9.17
CA VAL A 258 -13.24 12.02 7.74
C VAL A 258 -14.62 12.19 7.10
N ARG A 259 -15.57 11.28 7.37
CA ARG A 259 -16.93 11.37 6.81
C ARG A 259 -17.69 12.59 7.29
N LEU A 260 -17.48 13.02 8.53
CA LEU A 260 -18.07 14.26 9.07
C LEU A 260 -17.61 15.49 8.29
N LYS A 261 -16.33 15.51 7.87
CA LYS A 261 -15.73 16.65 7.14
C LYS A 261 -15.90 16.52 5.61
N TYR A 262 -15.99 15.30 5.10
CA TYR A 262 -16.04 14.99 3.66
C TYR A 262 -17.20 14.02 3.34
N PRO A 263 -18.47 14.40 3.58
CA PRO A 263 -19.62 13.54 3.31
C PRO A 263 -19.72 13.14 1.82
N GLN A 264 -19.18 13.96 0.91
CA GLN A 264 -19.14 13.71 -0.53
C GLN A 264 -18.30 12.50 -0.94
N LEU A 265 -17.42 11.97 -0.06
CA LEU A 265 -16.72 10.72 -0.33
C LEU A 265 -17.70 9.54 -0.37
N GLY A 266 -18.80 9.61 0.39
CA GLY A 266 -19.91 8.67 0.35
C GLY A 266 -19.48 7.20 0.28
N ASP A 267 -20.15 6.44 -0.57
CA ASP A 267 -19.88 5.01 -0.78
C ASP A 267 -18.70 4.75 -1.73
N LYS A 268 -18.06 5.81 -2.25
CA LYS A 268 -16.85 5.65 -3.08
C LYS A 268 -15.63 5.26 -2.24
N ILE A 269 -15.66 5.47 -0.93
CA ILE A 269 -14.65 5.00 0.01
C ILE A 269 -15.28 3.97 0.96
N GLU A 270 -14.81 2.74 0.85
CA GLU A 270 -15.04 1.64 1.78
C GLU A 270 -13.96 1.64 2.86
N TRP A 271 -14.33 1.40 4.11
CA TRP A 271 -13.38 1.24 5.22
C TRP A 271 -13.37 -0.22 5.65
N CYS A 272 -12.23 -0.88 5.47
CA CYS A 272 -12.00 -2.19 6.05
C CYS A 272 -11.43 -1.98 7.45
N HIS A 273 -12.33 -1.99 8.44
CA HIS A 273 -11.97 -1.85 9.85
C HIS A 273 -10.98 -2.91 10.30
N ASP A 274 -10.13 -2.53 11.24
CA ASP A 274 -9.14 -3.42 11.83
C ASP A 274 -9.77 -4.73 12.36
N GLY A 275 -9.10 -5.85 12.05
CA GLY A 275 -9.55 -7.20 12.39
C GLY A 275 -10.55 -7.82 11.41
N TYR A 276 -11.00 -7.08 10.38
CA TYR A 276 -11.90 -7.59 9.34
C TYR A 276 -11.17 -7.87 8.01
N SER A 277 -11.87 -8.57 7.13
CA SER A 277 -11.37 -9.04 5.84
C SER A 277 -12.04 -8.28 4.70
N ARG A 278 -11.25 -7.96 3.68
CA ARG A 278 -11.75 -7.47 2.40
C ARG A 278 -11.06 -8.21 1.27
N LEU A 279 -11.85 -8.88 0.43
CA LEU A 279 -11.32 -9.69 -0.66
C LEU A 279 -11.53 -9.03 -2.02
N ILE A 280 -10.52 -9.07 -2.90
CA ILE A 280 -10.64 -8.78 -4.33
C ILE A 280 -10.11 -10.00 -5.08
N ASP A 281 -10.93 -10.64 -5.91
CA ASP A 281 -10.58 -11.88 -6.65
C ASP A 281 -10.01 -12.98 -5.73
N GLY A 282 -10.56 -13.10 -4.51
CA GLY A 282 -10.12 -14.07 -3.50
C GLY A 282 -8.79 -13.76 -2.81
N ILE A 283 -8.21 -12.58 -3.06
CA ILE A 283 -7.00 -12.04 -2.43
C ILE A 283 -7.40 -11.11 -1.31
N GLU A 284 -6.85 -11.32 -0.11
CA GLU A 284 -7.05 -10.44 1.04
C GLU A 284 -6.29 -9.13 0.86
N VAL A 285 -7.00 -8.01 0.98
CA VAL A 285 -6.47 -6.65 0.86
C VAL A 285 -6.89 -5.74 2.02
N GLY A 286 -7.73 -6.22 2.93
CA GLY A 286 -8.23 -5.46 4.08
C GLY A 286 -7.31 -5.49 5.29
N ASN A 287 -6.39 -6.46 5.37
CA ASN A 287 -5.46 -6.57 6.47
C ASN A 287 -4.23 -5.68 6.24
N HIS A 288 -4.02 -4.69 7.11
CA HIS A 288 -2.85 -3.82 7.06
C HIS A 288 -1.51 -4.57 7.24
N GLY A 289 -1.48 -5.64 8.03
CA GLY A 289 -0.32 -6.52 8.22
C GLY A 289 0.31 -6.46 9.62
N PHE A 290 -0.15 -5.57 10.49
CA PHE A 290 0.31 -5.46 11.88
C PHE A 290 -0.28 -6.53 12.80
N ARG A 291 -1.49 -7.03 12.48
CA ARG A 291 -2.16 -8.12 13.21
C ARG A 291 -2.03 -9.46 12.52
N GLY A 292 -1.38 -10.39 13.20
CA GLY A 292 -1.36 -11.81 12.89
C GLY A 292 -2.51 -12.58 13.54
N ALA A 293 -2.46 -13.91 13.42
CA ALA A 293 -3.46 -14.79 14.00
C ALA A 293 -3.65 -14.54 15.51
N ASN A 294 -4.90 -14.53 15.96
CA ASN A 294 -5.30 -14.32 17.36
C ASN A 294 -4.74 -13.03 17.98
N GLY A 295 -4.53 -11.98 17.17
CA GLY A 295 -4.01 -10.70 17.65
C GLY A 295 -2.50 -10.67 17.91
N ALA A 296 -1.75 -11.72 17.54
CA ALA A 296 -0.30 -11.70 17.60
C ALA A 296 0.29 -10.64 16.65
N LYS A 297 1.57 -10.29 16.82
CA LYS A 297 2.27 -9.42 15.85
C LYS A 297 2.31 -10.10 14.47
N GLY A 298 1.84 -9.40 13.46
CA GLY A 298 1.84 -9.87 12.08
C GLY A 298 3.25 -10.04 11.54
N THR A 299 3.48 -11.12 10.79
CA THR A 299 4.74 -11.38 10.08
C THR A 299 4.43 -11.94 8.71
N VAL A 300 5.23 -11.60 7.70
CA VAL A 300 5.03 -12.08 6.32
C VAL A 300 5.01 -13.62 6.27
N ALA A 301 5.93 -14.27 6.99
CA ALA A 301 5.98 -15.73 7.12
C ALA A 301 4.78 -16.31 7.89
N GLY A 302 4.21 -15.58 8.85
CA GLY A 302 2.95 -15.94 9.51
C GLY A 302 1.80 -15.95 8.51
N PHE A 303 1.67 -14.89 7.73
CA PHE A 303 0.64 -14.74 6.72
C PHE A 303 0.76 -15.78 5.59
N ALA A 304 1.98 -16.05 5.12
CA ALA A 304 2.22 -17.07 4.09
C ALA A 304 1.77 -18.47 4.53
N ARG A 305 1.82 -18.78 5.83
CA ARG A 305 1.33 -20.04 6.40
C ARG A 305 -0.19 -20.14 6.52
N MET A 306 -0.93 -19.02 6.44
CA MET A 306 -2.39 -19.03 6.50
C MET A 306 -3.05 -19.58 5.23
N GLY A 307 -2.28 -19.75 4.14
CA GLY A 307 -2.77 -20.37 2.90
C GLY A 307 -3.66 -19.48 2.02
N ARG A 308 -3.97 -18.26 2.47
CA ARG A 308 -4.67 -17.23 1.68
C ARG A 308 -3.66 -16.32 0.99
N LYS A 309 -3.92 -15.94 -0.25
CA LYS A 309 -3.17 -14.87 -0.93
C LYS A 309 -3.49 -13.53 -0.28
N MET A 310 -2.48 -12.75 0.06
CA MET A 310 -2.67 -11.46 0.75
C MET A 310 -1.79 -10.37 0.15
N THR A 311 -2.29 -9.15 0.15
CA THR A 311 -1.51 -7.93 -0.09
C THR A 311 -1.60 -7.06 1.16
N ILE A 312 -0.47 -6.63 1.73
CA ILE A 312 -0.40 -5.90 3.01
C ILE A 312 0.52 -4.69 2.92
N GLY A 313 0.36 -3.73 3.83
CA GLY A 313 1.09 -2.46 3.85
C GLY A 313 2.07 -2.20 5.00
N ASP A 314 1.95 -2.90 6.13
CA ASP A 314 2.63 -2.57 7.41
C ASP A 314 4.17 -2.60 7.41
N LYS A 315 4.83 -3.38 6.55
CA LYS A 315 6.26 -3.69 6.76
C LYS A 315 7.21 -2.64 6.19
N HIS A 316 6.70 -1.72 5.36
CA HIS A 316 7.46 -0.68 4.62
C HIS A 316 8.56 -1.22 3.67
N SER A 317 8.87 -2.51 3.78
CA SER A 317 9.98 -3.22 3.14
C SER A 317 9.36 -4.24 2.20
N PRO A 318 9.41 -3.99 0.88
CA PRO A 318 8.75 -4.87 -0.07
C PRO A 318 9.25 -6.31 0.01
N GLU A 319 8.31 -7.23 -0.04
CA GLU A 319 8.56 -8.66 0.06
C GLU A 319 7.54 -9.42 -0.79
N ILE A 320 7.99 -10.48 -1.46
CA ILE A 320 7.12 -11.53 -1.99
C ILE A 320 7.51 -12.81 -1.29
N ASN A 321 6.58 -13.36 -0.53
CA ASN A 321 6.76 -14.60 0.18
C ASN A 321 5.54 -15.48 -0.04
N GLU A 322 5.71 -16.43 -0.99
CA GLU A 322 4.64 -17.29 -1.44
C GLU A 322 3.44 -16.45 -1.94
N GLY A 323 2.26 -16.61 -1.34
CA GLY A 323 1.05 -15.86 -1.71
C GLY A 323 0.96 -14.45 -1.13
N VAL A 324 1.94 -14.00 -0.33
CA VAL A 324 1.90 -12.70 0.36
C VAL A 324 2.78 -11.69 -0.35
N TYR A 325 2.17 -10.56 -0.70
CA TYR A 325 2.82 -9.42 -1.31
C TYR A 325 2.79 -8.26 -0.32
N VAL A 326 3.94 -7.61 -0.15
CA VAL A 326 4.10 -6.51 0.80
C VAL A 326 4.50 -5.29 0.00
N SER A 327 3.68 -4.24 0.05
CA SER A 327 4.03 -2.93 -0.49
C SER A 327 5.08 -2.24 0.39
N GLY A 328 5.62 -1.15 -0.15
CA GLY A 328 6.61 -0.33 0.52
C GLY A 328 6.00 0.77 1.37
N ALA A 329 6.70 1.90 1.45
CA ALA A 329 6.21 3.14 2.06
C ALA A 329 6.16 4.29 1.04
N MET A 330 5.37 5.34 1.27
CA MET A 330 5.38 6.52 0.39
C MET A 330 6.52 7.50 0.69
N ASN A 331 7.18 7.36 1.84
CA ASN A 331 8.38 8.12 2.21
C ASN A 331 9.33 7.22 2.99
N LEU A 332 10.63 7.43 2.82
CA LEU A 332 11.68 6.74 3.58
C LEU A 332 12.07 7.49 4.86
N ARG A 333 11.49 8.67 5.12
CA ARG A 333 11.90 9.55 6.23
C ARG A 333 10.73 9.85 7.14
N HIS A 334 10.49 8.96 8.11
CA HIS A 334 9.39 9.12 9.06
C HIS A 334 9.84 9.72 10.40
N GLY A 335 11.14 9.99 10.56
CA GLY A 335 11.74 10.67 11.72
C GLY A 335 12.14 9.74 12.86
N TYR A 336 11.45 8.60 12.99
CA TYR A 336 11.79 7.55 13.97
C TYR A 336 12.69 6.45 13.40
N ASN A 337 12.74 6.29 12.08
CA ASN A 337 13.52 5.24 11.43
C ASN A 337 15.02 5.61 11.43
N LYS A 338 15.79 4.96 12.30
CA LYS A 338 17.23 5.19 12.50
C LYS A 338 18.01 3.90 12.25
N GLY A 339 19.19 4.03 11.66
CA GLY A 339 20.07 2.89 11.33
C GLY A 339 19.65 2.16 10.05
N PRO A 340 20.21 0.96 9.79
CA PRO A 340 19.96 0.24 8.55
C PRO A 340 18.49 -0.01 8.27
N SER A 341 18.03 0.21 7.03
CA SER A 341 16.60 0.17 6.67
C SER A 341 16.33 -0.69 5.45
N GLY A 342 15.34 -1.57 5.56
CA GLY A 342 14.80 -2.37 4.45
C GLY A 342 13.75 -1.65 3.61
N TRP A 343 13.47 -0.38 3.90
CA TRP A 343 12.34 0.33 3.31
C TRP A 343 12.60 0.68 1.85
N ALA A 344 11.54 0.60 1.05
CA ALA A 344 11.56 1.06 -0.33
C ALA A 344 10.19 1.63 -0.69
N VAL A 345 10.16 2.52 -1.67
CA VAL A 345 8.94 3.11 -2.19
C VAL A 345 8.38 2.16 -3.23
N SER A 346 7.31 1.45 -2.89
CA SER A 346 6.78 0.40 -3.77
C SER A 346 5.29 0.16 -3.62
N HIS A 347 4.65 -0.19 -4.73
CA HIS A 347 3.23 -0.49 -4.83
C HIS A 347 3.02 -1.92 -5.31
N VAL A 348 1.92 -2.54 -4.86
CA VAL A 348 1.49 -3.83 -5.39
C VAL A 348 0.38 -3.60 -6.41
N ILE A 349 0.60 -4.09 -7.63
CA ILE A 349 -0.39 -4.10 -8.70
C ILE A 349 -1.06 -5.47 -8.71
N GLN A 350 -2.39 -5.50 -8.76
CA GLN A 350 -3.19 -6.68 -9.06
C GLN A 350 -3.80 -6.54 -10.46
N TYR A 351 -3.57 -7.55 -11.30
CA TYR A 351 -4.11 -7.62 -12.65
C TYR A 351 -5.46 -8.34 -12.68
N ALA A 352 -6.16 -8.27 -13.82
CA ALA A 352 -7.50 -8.84 -14.00
C ALA A 352 -7.56 -10.37 -13.81
N ASP A 353 -6.43 -11.06 -13.97
CA ASP A 353 -6.30 -12.51 -13.75
C ASP A 353 -5.91 -12.89 -12.31
N GLY A 354 -5.88 -11.92 -11.39
CA GLY A 354 -5.49 -12.09 -9.99
C GLY A 354 -3.98 -12.33 -9.78
N LYS A 355 -3.15 -12.25 -10.83
CA LYS A 355 -1.69 -12.18 -10.66
C LYS A 355 -1.30 -10.80 -10.16
N ARG A 356 -0.13 -10.73 -9.50
CA ARG A 356 0.37 -9.49 -8.89
C ARG A 356 1.82 -9.25 -9.22
N ALA A 357 2.18 -7.97 -9.33
CA ALA A 357 3.54 -7.48 -9.47
C ALA A 357 3.82 -6.40 -8.42
N LEU A 358 5.08 -6.30 -7.99
CA LEU A 358 5.58 -5.15 -7.26
C LEU A 358 6.23 -4.18 -8.24
N ILE A 359 5.92 -2.89 -8.10
CA ILE A 359 6.67 -1.81 -8.74
C ILE A 359 7.39 -1.01 -7.67
N THR A 360 8.67 -0.72 -7.90
CA THR A 360 9.51 0.06 -6.99
C THR A 360 9.88 1.36 -7.68
N LEU A 361 9.59 2.49 -7.06
CA LEU A 361 9.94 3.80 -7.59
C LEU A 361 11.44 4.05 -7.41
N GLN A 362 12.09 4.65 -8.40
CA GLN A 362 13.47 5.12 -8.32
C GLN A 362 13.46 6.64 -8.48
N LYS A 363 13.83 7.38 -7.43
CA LYS A 363 13.94 8.85 -7.44
C LYS A 363 12.69 9.55 -8.02
N GLY A 364 11.48 9.11 -7.64
CA GLY A 364 10.23 9.66 -8.18
C GLY A 364 9.92 9.26 -9.62
N LYS A 365 10.56 8.22 -10.16
CA LYS A 365 10.21 7.56 -11.43
C LYS A 365 9.70 6.15 -11.13
N TRP A 366 8.73 5.64 -11.88
CA TRP A 366 8.19 4.28 -11.66
C TRP A 366 8.42 3.32 -12.83
N ARG A 367 8.87 3.87 -13.96
CA ARG A 367 9.30 3.18 -15.17
C ARG A 367 10.26 4.10 -15.94
N PRO A 368 11.07 3.59 -16.88
CA PRO A 368 11.84 4.44 -17.77
C PRO A 368 10.91 5.34 -18.58
N GLU A 369 11.22 6.63 -18.67
CA GLU A 369 10.68 7.48 -19.72
C GLU A 369 11.29 7.01 -21.06
N LYS A 370 10.52 7.00 -22.14
CA LYS A 370 11.02 6.45 -23.42
C LYS A 370 12.15 7.33 -23.99
N PRO A 371 13.28 6.75 -24.40
CA PRO A 371 13.77 6.93 -25.75
C PRO A 371 13.06 5.90 -26.64
N VAL A 372 12.31 6.35 -27.65
CA VAL A 372 11.83 5.42 -28.69
C VAL A 372 13.04 5.07 -29.56
N ILE A 373 13.68 3.94 -29.29
CA ILE A 373 14.55 3.28 -30.27
C ILE A 373 13.85 2.00 -30.69
N ARG A 374 13.19 2.04 -31.84
CA ARG A 374 12.69 0.85 -32.52
C ARG A 374 13.87 0.23 -33.25
N MET A 375 14.44 -0.85 -32.72
CA MET A 375 15.29 -1.72 -33.52
C MET A 375 14.37 -2.61 -34.36
N PRO A 376 14.43 -2.57 -35.71
CA PRO A 376 13.74 -3.55 -36.52
C PRO A 376 14.26 -4.94 -36.15
N ALA A 377 13.35 -5.89 -35.97
CA ALA A 377 13.73 -7.29 -35.85
C ALA A 377 14.52 -7.67 -37.12
N PRO A 378 15.70 -8.30 -37.01
CA PRO A 378 16.35 -8.87 -38.18
C PRO A 378 15.34 -9.84 -38.81
N SER A 379 15.00 -9.62 -40.07
CA SER A 379 14.19 -10.55 -40.83
C SER A 379 14.90 -11.90 -40.79
N LEU A 380 14.32 -12.89 -40.12
CA LEU A 380 14.69 -14.28 -40.34
C LEU A 380 14.13 -14.68 -41.70
N ALA A 381 14.84 -14.24 -42.75
CA ALA A 381 14.74 -14.83 -44.06
C ALA A 381 15.84 -15.91 -44.14
N ALA A 382 15.42 -17.16 -43.94
CA ALA A 382 16.07 -18.34 -44.46
C ALA A 382 14.97 -19.26 -45.00
#